data_AF-A0A7V2YWK2-F1
#
_entry.id   AF-A0A7V2YWK2-F1
#
_cell.length_a   1.000
_cell.length_b   1.000
_cell.length_c   1.000
_cell.angle_alpha   90.00
_cell.angle_beta   90.00
_cell.angle_gamma   90.00
#
_symmetry.space_group_name_H-M   'P 1'
#
loop_
_entity.id
_entity.type
_entity.pdbx_description
1 polymer ?
#
loop_
_entity_poly.entity_id
_entity_poly.type
_entity_poly.pdbx_seq_one_letter_code
_entity_poly.pdbx_strand_id
1 'polypeptide(L)'
;MAVLNGRPSPNVEQAQAESKKMRDLLQPWLDPAFEKAEGTDNNVRDFVAKTLPEIKAALPENLSAPMAKKRHVLVITANTLGALHAPGGAGFLILLREAARKYGAFEFTEVFSDNALDASSLEGYDAVIINGVSQLEKGGNADFYNKVLPEFVSKGGGVMATHGAALIFRHFPDSPYNAMLGAFTTPKSVHPGKHGSPFPVKVVEPDHPLTAAFRGAPQTVATKGQFLNGPERKLYPLQYEAPAYLADELYTFNLQSNADGTCRPLVVINKDELKPNQPQFPEDTPDFGYALIWVKRHGKGRVYYTQFGHNFSVFSVHCVARAMMDGLQYVTGDLAAPDAPPSNLTLFKSQTAKETGK
;
A
#
# COMPACT_ATOMS: atom_id res chain seq x y z
N MET A 1 13.82 17.83 -14.88
CA MET A 1 13.18 18.20 -16.17
C MET A 1 13.59 17.18 -17.22
N ALA A 2 12.64 16.49 -17.86
CA ALA A 2 12.92 15.62 -19.01
C ALA A 2 11.79 15.76 -20.03
N VAL A 3 11.88 16.80 -20.85
CA VAL A 3 11.11 16.94 -22.10
C VAL A 3 12.12 16.76 -23.22
N LEU A 4 12.00 15.69 -24.00
CA LEU A 4 12.71 15.54 -25.27
C LEU A 4 11.67 15.76 -26.37
N ASN A 5 11.84 16.85 -27.13
CA ASN A 5 11.13 17.12 -28.39
C ASN A 5 9.60 17.24 -28.32
N GLY A 6 9.04 17.82 -27.25
CA GLY A 6 7.61 18.15 -27.18
C GLY A 6 6.67 16.94 -27.16
N ARG A 7 7.20 15.72 -27.01
CA ARG A 7 6.43 14.50 -26.70
C ARG A 7 6.74 14.09 -25.26
N PRO A 8 5.75 13.68 -24.45
CA PRO A 8 6.03 13.13 -23.12
C PRO A 8 6.97 11.92 -23.27
N SER A 9 7.82 11.66 -22.27
CA SER A 9 8.63 10.44 -22.31
C SER A 9 7.71 9.21 -22.38
N PRO A 10 8.12 8.09 -22.99
CA PRO A 10 7.30 6.87 -23.07
C PRO A 10 6.75 6.40 -21.71
N ASN A 11 7.47 6.73 -20.64
CA ASN A 11 7.06 6.43 -19.27
C ASN A 11 5.97 7.38 -18.75
N VAL A 12 5.94 8.64 -19.17
CA VAL A 12 4.87 9.60 -18.79
C VAL A 12 3.55 9.23 -19.49
N GLU A 13 3.58 8.84 -20.77
CA GLU A 13 2.39 8.35 -21.48
C GLU A 13 1.84 7.07 -20.84
N GLN A 14 2.72 6.13 -20.45
CA GLN A 14 2.32 4.93 -19.73
C GLN A 14 1.70 5.25 -18.35
N ALA A 15 2.29 6.17 -17.57
CA ALA A 15 1.74 6.60 -16.28
C ALA A 15 0.35 7.23 -16.42
N GLN A 16 0.16 8.06 -17.46
CA GLN A 16 -1.13 8.68 -17.77
C GLN A 16 -2.17 7.66 -18.21
N ALA A 17 -1.78 6.65 -19.00
CA ALA A 17 -2.67 5.55 -19.40
C ALA A 17 -3.10 4.69 -18.21
N GLU A 18 -2.22 4.37 -17.27
CA GLU A 18 -2.58 3.62 -16.05
C GLU A 18 -3.49 4.43 -15.12
N SER A 19 -3.21 5.73 -14.96
CA SER A 19 -4.09 6.66 -14.23
C SER A 19 -5.47 6.79 -14.90
N LYS A 20 -5.54 6.64 -16.23
CA LYS A 20 -6.81 6.56 -16.96
C LYS A 20 -7.53 5.23 -16.69
N LYS A 21 -6.84 4.08 -16.75
CA LYS A 21 -7.44 2.77 -16.42
C LYS A 21 -8.04 2.73 -15.02
N MET A 22 -7.35 3.32 -14.04
CA MET A 22 -7.89 3.42 -12.68
C MET A 22 -9.16 4.28 -12.63
N ARG A 23 -9.17 5.43 -13.34
CA ARG A 23 -10.38 6.26 -13.47
C ARG A 23 -11.52 5.49 -14.15
N ASP A 24 -11.21 4.72 -15.19
CA ASP A 24 -12.19 3.87 -15.89
C ASP A 24 -12.76 2.79 -14.93
N LEU A 25 -11.96 2.21 -14.02
CA LEU A 25 -12.42 1.27 -12.97
C LEU A 25 -13.31 1.94 -11.92
N LEU A 26 -13.05 3.21 -11.60
CA LEU A 26 -13.86 3.99 -10.67
C LEU A 26 -15.15 4.52 -11.31
N GLN A 27 -15.24 4.56 -12.64
CA GLN A 27 -16.35 5.19 -13.34
C GLN A 27 -17.73 4.54 -13.05
N PRO A 28 -17.87 3.20 -13.00
CA PRO A 28 -19.12 2.56 -12.56
C PRO A 28 -19.54 2.89 -11.12
N TRP A 29 -18.59 3.29 -10.26
CA TRP A 29 -18.87 3.74 -8.89
C TRP A 29 -19.24 5.23 -8.84
N LEU A 30 -18.55 6.06 -9.63
CA LEU A 30 -18.80 7.50 -9.72
C LEU A 30 -20.12 7.83 -10.42
N ASP A 31 -20.50 7.02 -11.39
CA ASP A 31 -21.74 7.15 -12.14
C ASP A 31 -22.39 5.75 -12.28
N PRO A 32 -23.39 5.42 -11.43
CA PRO A 32 -24.10 4.15 -11.50
C PRO A 32 -24.85 3.92 -12.83
N ALA A 33 -25.08 4.97 -13.62
CA ALA A 33 -25.68 4.91 -14.95
C ALA A 33 -24.63 4.73 -16.06
N PHE A 34 -23.34 4.64 -15.72
CA PHE A 34 -22.27 4.44 -16.69
C PHE A 34 -22.43 3.12 -17.46
N GLU A 35 -22.76 3.25 -18.74
CA GLU A 35 -22.66 2.19 -19.74
C GLU A 35 -21.39 2.46 -20.55
N LYS A 36 -20.40 1.57 -20.47
CA LYS A 36 -19.21 1.72 -21.31
C LYS A 36 -19.61 1.49 -22.76
N ALA A 37 -19.41 2.50 -23.61
CA ALA A 37 -19.52 2.34 -25.06
C ALA A 37 -18.27 1.61 -25.60
N GLU A 38 -18.51 0.48 -26.26
CA GLU A 38 -17.63 -0.35 -27.08
C GLU A 38 -16.39 -1.02 -26.42
N GLY A 39 -16.41 -2.36 -26.43
CA GLY A 39 -15.35 -3.29 -25.99
C GLY A 39 -15.91 -4.49 -25.23
N THR A 40 -15.26 -5.67 -25.29
CA THR A 40 -15.73 -6.94 -24.70
C THR A 40 -15.73 -7.02 -23.16
N ASP A 41 -15.59 -5.89 -22.45
CA ASP A 41 -15.24 -5.81 -21.02
C ASP A 41 -16.41 -5.40 -20.11
N ASN A 42 -17.63 -5.87 -20.41
CA ASN A 42 -18.82 -5.66 -19.57
C ASN A 42 -18.66 -6.19 -18.13
N ASN A 43 -17.66 -7.05 -17.88
CA ASN A 43 -17.38 -7.69 -16.60
C ASN A 43 -16.84 -6.73 -15.51
N VAL A 44 -16.20 -5.60 -15.86
CA VAL A 44 -15.67 -4.65 -14.86
C VAL A 44 -16.79 -3.98 -14.06
N ARG A 45 -17.89 -3.60 -14.72
CA ARG A 45 -19.06 -2.99 -14.05
C ARG A 45 -19.69 -3.98 -13.08
N ASP A 46 -19.94 -5.21 -13.53
CA ASP A 46 -20.51 -6.27 -12.71
C ASP A 46 -19.57 -6.66 -11.55
N PHE A 47 -18.25 -6.68 -11.80
CA PHE A 47 -17.23 -6.90 -10.79
C PHE A 47 -17.26 -5.85 -9.68
N VAL A 48 -17.27 -4.55 -10.04
CA VAL A 48 -17.37 -3.46 -9.07
C VAL A 48 -18.71 -3.53 -8.34
N ALA A 49 -19.82 -3.77 -9.05
CA ALA A 49 -21.14 -3.91 -8.44
C ALA A 49 -21.22 -5.06 -7.42
N LYS A 50 -20.55 -6.18 -7.68
CA LYS A 50 -20.48 -7.33 -6.77
C LYS A 50 -19.57 -7.08 -5.56
N THR A 51 -18.41 -6.46 -5.77
CA THR A 51 -17.35 -6.35 -4.75
C THR A 51 -17.53 -5.13 -3.85
N LEU A 52 -18.17 -4.06 -4.35
CA LEU A 52 -18.42 -2.83 -3.58
C LEU A 52 -19.20 -3.06 -2.28
N PRO A 53 -20.32 -3.82 -2.24
CA PRO A 53 -20.99 -4.17 -0.99
C PRO A 53 -20.09 -4.87 0.03
N GLU A 54 -19.17 -5.72 -0.45
CA GLU A 54 -18.24 -6.45 0.42
C GLU A 54 -17.18 -5.52 1.03
N ILE A 55 -16.58 -4.61 0.24
CA ILE A 55 -15.66 -3.58 0.75
C ILE A 55 -16.35 -2.70 1.81
N LYS A 56 -17.60 -2.31 1.54
CA LYS A 56 -18.40 -1.53 2.49
C LYS A 56 -18.67 -2.31 3.78
N ALA A 57 -19.00 -3.59 3.67
CA ALA A 57 -19.25 -4.47 4.81
C ALA A 57 -17.97 -4.74 5.62
N ALA A 58 -16.80 -4.75 4.96
CA ALA A 58 -15.51 -5.00 5.60
C ALA A 58 -15.11 -3.91 6.61
N LEU A 59 -15.56 -2.66 6.41
CA LEU A 59 -15.31 -1.56 7.33
C LEU A 59 -15.79 -1.90 8.76
N PRO A 60 -14.96 -1.69 9.80
CA PRO A 60 -15.36 -1.98 11.17
C PRO A 60 -16.61 -1.18 11.57
N GLU A 61 -17.36 -1.64 12.56
CA GLU A 61 -18.53 -0.88 13.03
C GLU A 61 -18.14 0.50 13.54
N ASN A 62 -17.07 0.55 14.34
CA ASN A 62 -16.50 1.76 14.92
C ASN A 62 -15.01 1.87 14.59
N LEU A 63 -14.50 3.10 14.53
CA LEU A 63 -13.07 3.38 14.53
C LEU A 63 -12.42 2.93 15.85
N SER A 64 -11.14 2.58 15.82
CA SER A 64 -10.38 2.11 17.00
C SER A 64 -10.21 3.17 18.07
N ALA A 65 -10.02 4.41 17.64
CA ALA A 65 -9.89 5.56 18.53
C ALA A 65 -11.01 6.58 18.26
N PRO A 66 -11.41 7.38 19.26
CA PRO A 66 -12.26 8.52 19.03
C PRO A 66 -11.53 9.57 18.18
N MET A 67 -12.28 10.34 17.39
CA MET A 67 -11.75 11.38 16.52
C MET A 67 -11.99 12.74 17.19
N ALA A 68 -10.91 13.42 17.58
CA ALA A 68 -11.01 14.72 18.25
C ALA A 68 -11.44 15.86 17.30
N LYS A 69 -11.13 15.70 16.01
CA LYS A 69 -11.54 16.58 14.92
C LYS A 69 -11.62 15.78 13.62
N LYS A 70 -12.29 16.34 12.61
CA LYS A 70 -12.21 15.82 11.25
C LYS A 70 -10.77 15.95 10.73
N ARG A 71 -10.26 14.90 10.06
CA ARG A 71 -8.91 14.87 9.52
C ARG A 71 -8.90 15.10 8.03
N HIS A 72 -8.02 15.99 7.57
CA HIS A 72 -7.86 16.30 6.16
C HIS A 72 -6.68 15.50 5.64
N VAL A 73 -6.90 14.68 4.60
CA VAL A 73 -5.89 13.73 4.11
C VAL A 73 -5.76 13.85 2.60
N LEU A 74 -4.54 14.11 2.12
CA LEU A 74 -4.23 14.10 0.70
C LEU A 74 -3.96 12.67 0.25
N VAL A 75 -4.66 12.19 -0.77
CA VAL A 75 -4.52 10.82 -1.32
C VAL A 75 -3.89 10.88 -2.70
N ILE A 76 -2.61 10.52 -2.76
CA ILE A 76 -1.84 10.53 -4.00
C ILE A 76 -1.94 9.19 -4.69
N THR A 77 -2.55 9.20 -5.88
CA THR A 77 -2.74 8.03 -6.74
C THR A 77 -2.17 8.31 -8.15
N ALA A 78 -1.05 9.03 -8.20
CA ALA A 78 -0.35 9.39 -9.43
C ALA A 78 0.73 8.37 -9.79
N ASN A 79 1.09 8.24 -11.07
CA ASN A 79 2.25 7.44 -11.51
C ASN A 79 2.29 5.99 -10.98
N THR A 80 1.15 5.31 -10.96
CA THR A 80 1.05 3.85 -10.82
C THR A 80 1.64 3.16 -12.05
N LEU A 81 2.96 3.24 -12.21
CA LEU A 81 3.69 2.69 -13.35
C LEU A 81 3.84 1.16 -13.19
N GLY A 82 3.10 0.44 -14.02
CA GLY A 82 3.00 -1.02 -14.01
C GLY A 82 1.53 -1.41 -14.00
N ALA A 83 1.08 -2.15 -15.01
CA ALA A 83 -0.34 -2.45 -15.30
C ALA A 83 -1.13 -3.19 -14.19
N LEU A 84 -0.55 -3.39 -13.01
CA LEU A 84 -1.02 -4.32 -11.98
C LEU A 84 -1.44 -3.65 -10.66
N HIS A 85 -1.07 -2.40 -10.38
CA HIS A 85 -1.45 -1.72 -9.12
C HIS A 85 -2.77 -0.93 -9.21
N ALA A 86 -3.29 -0.70 -10.42
CA ALA A 86 -4.52 0.07 -10.62
C ALA A 86 -5.76 -0.52 -9.92
N PRO A 87 -6.00 -1.86 -9.94
CA PRO A 87 -7.13 -2.45 -9.25
C PRO A 87 -7.10 -2.24 -7.73
N GLY A 88 -5.96 -2.49 -7.08
CA GLY A 88 -5.81 -2.27 -5.65
C GLY A 88 -5.95 -0.79 -5.28
N GLY A 89 -5.36 0.12 -6.07
CA GLY A 89 -5.53 1.56 -5.85
C GLY A 89 -7.00 2.02 -5.92
N ALA A 90 -7.78 1.48 -6.86
CA ALA A 90 -9.22 1.76 -6.95
C ALA A 90 -10.01 1.18 -5.76
N GLY A 91 -9.71 -0.05 -5.35
CA GLY A 91 -10.32 -0.68 -4.19
C GLY A 91 -10.07 0.10 -2.90
N PHE A 92 -8.86 0.64 -2.71
CA PHE A 92 -8.55 1.45 -1.54
C PHE A 92 -9.31 2.78 -1.54
N LEU A 93 -9.40 3.47 -2.68
CA LEU A 93 -10.17 4.70 -2.80
C LEU A 93 -11.65 4.48 -2.44
N ILE A 94 -12.24 3.37 -2.88
CA ILE A 94 -13.61 3.00 -2.50
C ILE A 94 -13.72 2.81 -0.98
N LEU A 95 -12.78 2.07 -0.37
CA LEU A 95 -12.75 1.89 1.08
C LEU A 95 -12.67 3.24 1.82
N LEU A 96 -11.80 4.16 1.38
CA LEU A 96 -11.64 5.49 1.96
C LEU A 96 -12.91 6.34 1.82
N ARG A 97 -13.54 6.35 0.64
CA ARG A 97 -14.79 7.07 0.39
C ARG A 97 -15.94 6.54 1.24
N GLU A 98 -16.08 5.22 1.36
CA GLU A 98 -17.08 4.61 2.24
C GLU A 98 -16.76 4.87 3.72
N ALA A 99 -15.49 4.91 4.13
CA ALA A 99 -15.10 5.32 5.48
C ALA A 99 -15.46 6.78 5.78
N ALA A 100 -15.23 7.70 4.84
CA ALA A 100 -15.62 9.10 4.98
C ALA A 100 -17.15 9.24 5.15
N ARG A 101 -17.94 8.51 4.36
CA ARG A 101 -19.41 8.48 4.47
C ARG A 101 -19.88 7.87 5.80
N LYS A 102 -19.28 6.75 6.21
CA LYS A 102 -19.70 5.97 7.39
C LYS A 102 -19.38 6.70 8.70
N TYR A 103 -18.18 7.27 8.81
CA TYR A 103 -17.71 7.82 10.09
C TYR A 103 -17.76 9.35 10.16
N GLY A 104 -17.84 10.05 9.02
CA GLY A 104 -17.75 11.53 8.98
C GLY A 104 -16.43 12.11 9.50
N ALA A 105 -15.44 11.26 9.79
CA ALA A 105 -14.21 11.60 10.48
C ALA A 105 -13.07 12.07 9.56
N PHE A 106 -13.18 11.82 8.25
CA PHE A 106 -12.14 12.05 7.27
C PHE A 106 -12.64 12.89 6.10
N GLU A 107 -11.79 13.76 5.60
CA GLU A 107 -11.93 14.45 4.32
C GLU A 107 -10.74 14.08 3.45
N PHE A 108 -11.01 13.45 2.31
CA PHE A 108 -9.98 13.00 1.38
C PHE A 108 -9.93 13.91 0.15
N THR A 109 -8.75 14.48 -0.12
CA THR A 109 -8.47 15.13 -1.40
C THR A 109 -7.68 14.18 -2.27
N GLU A 110 -8.28 13.71 -3.36
CA GLU A 110 -7.64 12.75 -4.26
C GLU A 110 -6.88 13.46 -5.38
N VAL A 111 -5.62 13.10 -5.58
CA VAL A 111 -4.81 13.61 -6.69
C VAL A 111 -4.30 12.45 -7.56
N PHE A 112 -4.56 12.57 -8.87
CA PHE A 112 -4.17 11.58 -9.88
C PHE A 112 -2.96 12.04 -10.71
N SER A 113 -2.34 13.14 -10.31
CA SER A 113 -1.07 13.64 -10.85
C SER A 113 -0.28 14.28 -9.71
N ASP A 114 1.03 14.08 -9.71
CA ASP A 114 1.96 14.64 -8.73
C ASP A 114 2.77 15.81 -9.30
N ASN A 115 2.62 16.15 -10.58
CA ASN A 115 3.46 17.14 -11.27
C ASN A 115 3.44 18.54 -10.64
N ALA A 116 2.31 18.92 -10.04
CA ALA A 116 2.12 20.23 -9.42
C ALA A 116 2.28 20.19 -7.89
N LEU A 117 2.58 19.03 -7.31
CA LEU A 117 2.71 18.91 -5.86
C LEU A 117 4.01 19.54 -5.36
N ASP A 118 3.87 20.40 -4.36
CA ASP A 118 4.95 21.09 -3.68
C ASP A 118 4.65 21.23 -2.17
N ALA A 119 5.44 22.03 -1.45
CA ALA A 119 5.24 22.24 -0.03
C ALA A 119 3.90 22.90 0.31
N SER A 120 3.45 23.85 -0.52
CA SER A 120 2.15 24.53 -0.32
C SER A 120 0.97 23.59 -0.50
N SER A 121 1.14 22.57 -1.35
CA SER A 121 0.14 21.52 -1.59
C SER A 121 -0.16 20.67 -0.35
N LEU A 122 0.70 20.71 0.68
CA LEU A 122 0.53 19.97 1.93
C LEU A 122 -0.04 20.81 3.08
N GLU A 123 -0.27 22.11 2.86
CA GLU A 123 -0.84 22.99 3.88
C GLU A 123 -2.26 22.54 4.27
N GLY A 124 -2.51 22.46 5.58
CA GLY A 124 -3.81 22.08 6.13
C GLY A 124 -4.12 20.58 6.14
N TYR A 125 -3.26 19.73 5.58
CA TYR A 125 -3.42 18.27 5.67
C TYR A 125 -2.78 17.70 6.95
N ASP A 126 -3.50 16.82 7.63
CA ASP A 126 -2.97 16.07 8.79
C ASP A 126 -2.07 14.90 8.34
N ALA A 127 -2.34 14.33 7.16
CA ALA A 127 -1.58 13.21 6.62
C ALA A 127 -1.64 13.13 5.09
N VAL A 128 -0.72 12.35 4.52
CA VAL A 128 -0.67 11.97 3.10
C VAL A 128 -0.80 10.45 2.98
N ILE A 129 -1.66 9.99 2.08
CA ILE A 129 -1.73 8.59 1.64
C ILE A 129 -1.02 8.47 0.29
N ILE A 130 -0.06 7.56 0.18
CA ILE A 130 0.55 7.14 -1.09
C ILE A 130 -0.11 5.83 -1.51
N ASN A 131 -1.06 5.91 -2.43
CA ASN A 131 -1.92 4.82 -2.83
C ASN A 131 -1.36 4.04 -4.02
N GLY A 132 -0.55 3.01 -3.75
CA GLY A 132 -0.05 2.08 -4.77
C GLY A 132 0.91 2.67 -5.82
N VAL A 133 1.34 3.93 -5.65
CA VAL A 133 2.29 4.64 -6.52
C VAL A 133 3.62 3.89 -6.59
N SER A 134 4.19 3.68 -7.77
CA SER A 134 5.41 2.88 -7.93
C SER A 134 6.27 3.33 -9.10
N GLN A 135 7.58 3.04 -9.02
CA GLN A 135 8.55 3.26 -10.11
C GLN A 135 8.62 4.72 -10.61
N LEU A 136 8.58 5.66 -9.67
CA LEU A 136 8.46 7.09 -9.92
C LEU A 136 9.73 7.69 -10.53
N GLU A 137 10.88 6.99 -10.39
CA GLU A 137 12.15 7.31 -11.05
C GLU A 137 12.05 7.38 -12.59
N LYS A 138 10.96 6.86 -13.17
CA LYS A 138 10.72 6.85 -14.60
C LYS A 138 10.00 8.09 -15.14
N GLY A 139 9.60 9.05 -14.29
CA GLY A 139 9.02 10.31 -14.77
C GLY A 139 8.10 11.09 -13.83
N GLY A 140 8.04 10.75 -12.53
CA GLY A 140 7.23 11.50 -11.57
C GLY A 140 7.98 12.61 -10.83
N ASN A 141 7.30 13.25 -9.88
CA ASN A 141 7.83 14.39 -9.12
C ASN A 141 8.82 13.97 -8.02
N ALA A 142 10.03 13.57 -8.41
CA ALA A 142 11.05 13.09 -7.48
C ALA A 142 11.42 14.08 -6.36
N ASP A 143 11.34 15.40 -6.62
CA ASP A 143 11.60 16.44 -5.62
C ASP A 143 10.55 16.44 -4.50
N PHE A 144 9.28 16.26 -4.85
CA PHE A 144 8.21 16.14 -3.85
C PHE A 144 8.48 14.96 -2.91
N TYR A 145 8.76 13.77 -3.45
CA TYR A 145 8.94 12.57 -2.61
C TYR A 145 10.28 12.54 -1.84
N ASN A 146 11.36 13.17 -2.34
CA ASN A 146 12.66 13.16 -1.66
C ASN A 146 12.93 14.41 -0.81
N LYS A 147 12.15 15.49 -0.92
CA LYS A 147 12.37 16.72 -0.15
C LYS A 147 11.12 17.13 0.60
N VAL A 148 10.05 17.40 -0.13
CA VAL A 148 8.82 17.99 0.43
C VAL A 148 8.14 17.04 1.42
N LEU A 149 7.88 15.80 0.99
CA LEU A 149 7.16 14.83 1.81
C LEU A 149 7.95 14.41 3.06
N PRO A 150 9.25 14.06 2.98
CA PRO A 150 10.06 13.81 4.18
C PRO A 150 10.08 15.01 5.14
N GLU A 151 10.18 16.24 4.62
CA GLU A 151 10.15 17.44 5.46
C GLU A 151 8.80 17.61 6.16
N PHE A 152 7.68 17.44 5.46
CA PHE A 152 6.33 17.45 6.05
C PHE A 152 6.18 16.44 7.18
N VAL A 153 6.60 15.20 6.95
CA VAL A 153 6.57 14.15 7.98
C VAL A 153 7.50 14.52 9.15
N SER A 154 8.71 14.98 8.87
CA SER A 154 9.67 15.35 9.92
C SER A 154 9.13 16.41 10.90
N LYS A 155 8.25 17.30 10.41
CA LYS A 155 7.63 18.38 11.19
C LYS A 155 6.38 17.94 11.97
N GLY A 156 5.85 16.73 11.74
CA GLY A 156 4.71 16.19 12.47
C GLY A 156 3.59 15.62 11.61
N GLY A 157 3.66 15.77 10.28
CA GLY A 157 2.70 15.18 9.36
C GLY A 157 2.73 13.65 9.36
N GLY A 158 1.60 13.03 9.01
CA GLY A 158 1.49 11.59 8.82
C GLY A 158 1.71 11.12 7.39
N VAL A 159 2.28 9.94 7.20
CA VAL A 159 2.28 9.23 5.91
C VAL A 159 1.80 7.80 6.07
N MET A 160 0.79 7.43 5.28
CA MET A 160 0.39 6.05 5.05
C MET A 160 0.77 5.64 3.63
N ALA A 161 1.60 4.63 3.48
CA ALA A 161 2.09 4.14 2.21
C ALA A 161 1.59 2.71 1.95
N THR A 162 1.07 2.44 0.76
CA THR A 162 0.52 1.12 0.43
C THR A 162 1.24 0.47 -0.74
N HIS A 163 1.49 -0.83 -0.61
CA HIS A 163 1.90 -1.74 -1.66
C HIS A 163 3.03 -1.18 -2.56
N GLY A 164 2.68 -0.70 -3.76
CA GLY A 164 3.59 -0.12 -4.74
C GLY A 164 4.52 0.97 -4.19
N ALA A 165 4.13 1.64 -3.10
CA ALA A 165 4.88 2.72 -2.48
C ALA A 165 6.32 2.33 -2.05
N ALA A 166 6.59 1.05 -1.81
CA ALA A 166 7.95 0.56 -1.53
C ALA A 166 8.82 0.37 -2.79
N LEU A 167 8.27 0.59 -3.99
CA LEU A 167 8.97 0.52 -5.27
C LEU A 167 9.39 1.90 -5.80
N ILE A 168 8.92 3.00 -5.20
CA ILE A 168 9.06 4.38 -5.73
C ILE A 168 10.52 4.76 -6.02
N PHE A 169 11.46 4.34 -5.18
CA PHE A 169 12.89 4.57 -5.39
C PHE A 169 13.70 3.28 -5.24
N ARG A 170 13.22 2.17 -5.83
CA ARG A 170 13.88 0.85 -5.71
C ARG A 170 15.30 0.80 -6.28
N HIS A 171 15.63 1.71 -7.21
CA HIS A 171 16.96 1.87 -7.78
C HIS A 171 17.86 2.85 -7.00
N PHE A 172 17.30 3.55 -6.00
CA PHE A 172 18.00 4.53 -5.17
C PHE A 172 17.79 4.20 -3.68
N PRO A 173 18.45 3.14 -3.17
CA PRO A 173 18.33 2.70 -1.78
C PRO A 173 18.45 3.84 -0.77
N ASP A 174 19.48 4.68 -0.91
CA ASP A 174 19.79 5.78 0.01
C ASP A 174 18.91 7.04 -0.15
N SER A 175 17.82 6.97 -0.91
CA SER A 175 16.93 8.11 -1.10
C SER A 175 16.29 8.58 0.22
N PRO A 176 16.09 9.90 0.42
CA PRO A 176 15.37 10.42 1.59
C PRO A 176 13.98 9.82 1.77
N TYR A 177 13.29 9.52 0.66
CA TYR A 177 12.02 8.81 0.69
C TYR A 177 12.15 7.41 1.34
N ASN A 178 13.11 6.59 0.89
CA ASN A 178 13.31 5.26 1.49
C ASN A 178 13.78 5.36 2.94
N ALA A 179 14.52 6.42 3.31
CA ALA A 179 14.86 6.71 4.71
C ALA A 179 13.61 7.05 5.55
N MET A 180 12.69 7.86 5.01
CA MET A 180 11.40 8.15 5.64
C MET A 180 10.55 6.90 5.78
N LEU A 181 10.36 6.12 4.70
CA LEU A 181 9.56 4.90 4.67
C LEU A 181 10.16 3.78 5.55
N GLY A 182 11.49 3.75 5.62
CA GLY A 182 12.31 2.88 6.46
C GLY A 182 12.61 1.49 5.87
N ALA A 183 11.91 1.09 4.81
CA ALA A 183 12.23 -0.11 4.04
C ALA A 183 11.78 0.06 2.59
N PHE A 184 12.37 -0.74 1.70
CA PHE A 184 12.18 -0.61 0.26
C PHE A 184 12.43 -1.94 -0.45
N THR A 185 11.96 -2.03 -1.69
CA THR A 185 12.30 -3.13 -2.59
C THR A 185 13.51 -2.75 -3.45
N THR A 186 14.27 -3.72 -3.97
CA THR A 186 15.30 -3.49 -4.98
C THR A 186 14.96 -4.27 -6.26
N PRO A 187 15.63 -4.05 -7.40
CA PRO A 187 15.49 -4.93 -8.57
C PRO A 187 15.78 -6.42 -8.29
N LYS A 188 16.50 -6.73 -7.20
CA LYS A 188 16.77 -8.09 -6.74
C LYS A 188 15.71 -8.63 -5.77
N SER A 189 14.84 -7.77 -5.22
CA SER A 189 13.69 -8.22 -4.43
C SER A 189 12.81 -9.12 -5.29
N VAL A 190 12.34 -10.21 -4.69
CA VAL A 190 11.47 -11.17 -5.36
C VAL A 190 10.01 -10.84 -5.10
N HIS A 191 9.14 -11.33 -5.97
CA HIS A 191 7.69 -11.32 -5.81
C HIS A 191 7.24 -12.77 -5.55
N PRO A 192 7.25 -13.22 -4.29
CA PRO A 192 7.02 -14.62 -3.96
C PRO A 192 5.52 -14.92 -4.10
N GLY A 193 5.21 -15.92 -4.93
CA GLY A 193 3.84 -16.33 -5.24
C GLY A 193 3.29 -15.71 -6.53
N LYS A 194 2.51 -16.49 -7.28
CA LYS A 194 1.66 -15.94 -8.34
C LYS A 194 0.59 -15.07 -7.67
N HIS A 195 0.41 -13.84 -8.14
CA HIS A 195 -0.55 -12.82 -7.66
C HIS A 195 -1.81 -13.43 -7.02
N GLY A 196 -1.91 -13.42 -5.68
CA GLY A 196 -3.07 -13.94 -4.96
C GLY A 196 -2.94 -15.34 -4.32
N SER A 197 -1.73 -15.87 -4.17
CA SER A 197 -1.55 -17.14 -3.46
C SER A 197 -1.71 -16.96 -1.93
N PRO A 198 -2.39 -17.88 -1.20
CA PRO A 198 -2.44 -17.89 0.26
C PRO A 198 -1.07 -17.72 0.93
N PHE A 199 -1.03 -17.01 2.06
CA PHE A 199 0.12 -17.05 2.97
C PHE A 199 -0.34 -16.99 4.44
N PRO A 200 0.35 -17.69 5.35
CA PRO A 200 0.09 -17.59 6.78
C PRO A 200 0.69 -16.29 7.34
N VAL A 201 0.05 -15.73 8.37
CA VAL A 201 0.45 -14.46 8.98
C VAL A 201 0.83 -14.67 10.43
N LYS A 202 1.94 -14.06 10.83
CA LYS A 202 2.42 -13.96 12.21
C LYS A 202 2.27 -12.52 12.68
N VAL A 203 1.56 -12.35 13.80
CA VAL A 203 1.49 -11.07 14.52
C VAL A 203 2.68 -11.00 15.46
N VAL A 204 3.56 -10.01 15.25
CA VAL A 204 4.83 -9.89 15.98
C VAL A 204 4.57 -9.46 17.43
N GLU A 205 3.70 -8.48 17.61
CA GLU A 205 3.27 -7.96 18.91
C GLU A 205 1.73 -8.07 19.00
N PRO A 206 1.17 -9.20 19.47
CA PRO A 206 -0.27 -9.43 19.51
C PRO A 206 -1.05 -8.36 20.30
N ASP A 207 -0.45 -7.79 21.34
CA ASP A 207 -1.07 -6.78 22.20
C ASP A 207 -0.91 -5.35 21.67
N HIS A 208 -0.18 -5.16 20.57
CA HIS A 208 -0.01 -3.84 19.95
C HIS A 208 -1.36 -3.30 19.43
N PRO A 209 -1.71 -2.01 19.62
CA PRO A 209 -3.00 -1.47 19.17
C PRO A 209 -3.25 -1.66 17.66
N LEU A 210 -2.22 -1.45 16.84
CA LEU A 210 -2.28 -1.61 15.38
C LEU A 210 -2.31 -3.06 14.88
N THR A 211 -2.28 -4.06 15.77
CA THR A 211 -2.43 -5.48 15.39
C THR A 211 -3.78 -6.04 15.81
N ALA A 212 -4.66 -5.23 16.41
CA ALA A 212 -5.98 -5.65 16.89
C ALA A 212 -6.81 -6.33 15.80
N ALA A 213 -6.72 -5.85 14.56
CA ALA A 213 -7.39 -6.41 13.39
C ALA A 213 -7.06 -7.89 13.12
N PHE A 214 -5.89 -8.35 13.58
CA PHE A 214 -5.36 -9.70 13.34
C PHE A 214 -5.50 -10.61 14.57
N ARG A 215 -6.10 -10.12 15.68
CA ARG A 215 -6.37 -10.94 16.86
C ARG A 215 -7.53 -11.90 16.57
N GLY A 216 -7.29 -13.20 16.69
CA GLY A 216 -8.32 -14.23 16.54
C GLY A 216 -8.83 -14.45 15.11
N ALA A 217 -8.27 -13.79 14.09
CA ALA A 217 -8.64 -14.01 12.70
C ALA A 217 -8.07 -15.35 12.18
N PRO A 218 -8.81 -16.12 11.35
CA PRO A 218 -8.32 -17.37 10.80
C PRO A 218 -7.07 -17.16 9.92
N GLN A 219 -6.01 -17.90 10.23
CA GLN A 219 -4.65 -17.70 9.74
C GLN A 219 -4.37 -18.19 8.30
N THR A 220 -5.33 -18.69 7.49
CA THR A 220 -4.95 -19.43 6.25
C THR A 220 -5.81 -19.28 5.00
N VAL A 221 -5.12 -18.94 3.90
CA VAL A 221 -5.48 -18.07 2.74
C VAL A 221 -6.08 -18.58 1.44
N ALA A 222 -7.17 -19.34 1.31
CA ALA A 222 -7.56 -19.71 -0.08
C ALA A 222 -8.35 -18.63 -0.86
N THR A 223 -7.79 -18.16 -1.98
CA THR A 223 -8.56 -17.58 -3.11
C THR A 223 -8.93 -18.68 -4.11
N LYS A 224 -10.15 -18.69 -4.64
CA LYS A 224 -10.45 -19.36 -5.92
C LYS A 224 -10.37 -18.32 -7.04
N GLY A 225 -9.41 -18.48 -7.96
CA GLY A 225 -9.27 -17.62 -9.13
C GLY A 225 -9.98 -18.21 -10.36
N GLN A 226 -10.63 -17.35 -11.14
CA GLN A 226 -10.86 -17.54 -12.58
C GLN A 226 -10.28 -16.34 -13.34
N PHE A 227 -9.69 -16.61 -14.50
CA PHE A 227 -8.93 -15.66 -15.32
C PHE A 227 -9.85 -14.72 -16.11
N LEU A 228 -9.49 -13.44 -16.23
CA LEU A 228 -10.03 -12.58 -17.29
C LEU A 228 -9.38 -12.96 -18.62
N ASN A 229 -10.16 -13.57 -19.51
CA ASN A 229 -9.73 -13.82 -20.89
C ASN A 229 -10.05 -12.58 -21.73
N GLY A 230 -9.04 -11.79 -22.06
CA GLY A 230 -9.05 -10.82 -23.16
C GLY A 230 -8.11 -11.29 -24.29
N PRO A 231 -8.41 -11.04 -25.58
CA PRO A 231 -7.68 -11.66 -26.69
C PRO A 231 -6.23 -11.19 -26.86
N GLU A 232 -5.81 -10.07 -26.25
CA GLU A 232 -4.47 -9.52 -26.45
C GLU A 232 -3.76 -9.15 -25.14
N ARG A 233 -2.80 -10.01 -24.78
CA ARG A 233 -1.60 -9.82 -23.93
C ARG A 233 -1.79 -9.65 -22.41
N LYS A 234 -1.37 -10.75 -21.75
CA LYS A 234 -0.98 -10.99 -20.35
C LYS A 234 -2.11 -10.97 -19.31
N LEU A 235 -2.33 -12.16 -18.75
CA LEU A 235 -3.31 -12.55 -17.74
C LEU A 235 -3.30 -11.59 -16.53
N TYR A 236 -4.40 -10.88 -16.31
CA TYR A 236 -4.66 -10.10 -15.10
C TYR A 236 -5.47 -10.94 -14.10
N PRO A 237 -5.01 -11.12 -12.84
CA PRO A 237 -5.83 -11.71 -11.80
C PRO A 237 -6.71 -10.61 -11.18
N LEU A 238 -7.97 -10.52 -11.63
CA LEU A 238 -9.03 -9.81 -10.91
C LEU A 238 -9.80 -10.88 -10.11
N GLN A 239 -9.86 -10.73 -8.78
CA GLN A 239 -10.37 -11.75 -7.85
C GLN A 239 -11.82 -11.44 -7.45
N TYR A 240 -12.75 -12.35 -7.77
CA TYR A 240 -14.20 -12.13 -7.85
C TYR A 240 -15.02 -12.40 -6.58
N GLU A 241 -14.41 -12.72 -5.45
CA GLU A 241 -15.12 -13.04 -4.19
C GLU A 241 -14.37 -12.44 -3.00
N ALA A 242 -15.10 -11.90 -2.01
CA ALA A 242 -14.55 -11.59 -0.70
C ALA A 242 -13.79 -12.82 -0.20
N PRO A 243 -12.47 -12.74 0.00
CA PRO A 243 -11.73 -13.93 0.30
C PRO A 243 -12.05 -14.30 1.74
N ALA A 244 -12.15 -15.60 2.03
CA ALA A 244 -12.46 -16.08 3.38
C ALA A 244 -11.37 -15.73 4.41
N TYR A 245 -10.35 -14.97 3.98
CA TYR A 245 -9.04 -14.88 4.57
C TYR A 245 -8.08 -13.89 3.72
N LEU A 246 -6.77 -13.64 4.00
CA LEU A 246 -5.72 -12.85 3.26
C LEU A 246 -4.93 -13.43 2.03
N ALA A 247 -5.00 -12.78 0.86
CA ALA A 247 -4.09 -13.02 -0.27
C ALA A 247 -3.81 -11.73 -1.06
N ASP A 248 -2.58 -11.53 -1.53
CA ASP A 248 -2.21 -10.36 -2.33
C ASP A 248 -0.96 -10.62 -3.20
N GLU A 249 -0.43 -9.60 -3.90
CA GLU A 249 0.95 -9.65 -4.38
C GLU A 249 1.92 -9.32 -3.23
N LEU A 250 2.95 -10.17 -3.08
CA LEU A 250 3.98 -10.03 -2.07
C LEU A 250 5.31 -9.58 -2.70
N TYR A 251 6.16 -9.02 -1.86
CA TYR A 251 7.52 -8.52 -2.11
C TYR A 251 8.42 -8.95 -0.96
N THR A 252 9.70 -9.11 -1.25
CA THR A 252 10.73 -9.08 -0.21
C THR A 252 11.32 -7.68 -0.02
N PHE A 253 11.53 -7.31 1.24
CA PHE A 253 12.02 -5.97 1.60
C PHE A 253 13.47 -5.98 2.06
N ASN A 254 14.13 -4.85 1.80
CA ASN A 254 15.39 -4.48 2.39
C ASN A 254 15.09 -3.42 3.46
N LEU A 255 15.55 -3.65 4.68
CA LEU A 255 15.51 -2.66 5.73
C LEU A 255 16.53 -1.56 5.38
N GLN A 256 16.14 -0.29 5.52
CA GLN A 256 17.05 0.80 5.22
C GLN A 256 18.18 0.88 6.25
N SER A 257 19.43 0.82 5.77
CA SER A 257 20.64 0.85 6.60
C SER A 257 20.83 2.19 7.34
N ASN A 258 20.41 3.28 6.70
CA ASN A 258 20.42 4.65 7.25
C ASN A 258 19.08 5.03 7.89
N ALA A 259 18.12 4.11 7.99
CA ALA A 259 17.07 4.31 8.96
C ALA A 259 17.76 4.31 10.32
N ASP A 260 17.35 5.22 11.17
CA ASP A 260 17.53 5.30 12.61
C ASP A 260 17.23 3.98 13.39
N GLY A 261 17.20 2.82 12.73
CA GLY A 261 16.87 1.53 13.29
C GLY A 261 15.38 1.40 13.65
N THR A 262 14.51 2.30 13.16
CA THR A 262 13.18 2.53 13.77
C THR A 262 11.99 1.79 13.15
N CYS A 263 12.17 1.00 12.09
CA CYS A 263 11.04 0.20 11.59
C CYS A 263 10.63 -0.84 12.63
N ARG A 264 9.39 -0.73 13.10
CA ARG A 264 8.73 -1.72 13.93
C ARG A 264 7.80 -2.56 13.07
N PRO A 265 8.22 -3.77 12.62
CA PRO A 265 7.33 -4.69 11.94
C PRO A 265 6.28 -5.21 12.92
N LEU A 266 5.02 -5.16 12.52
CA LEU A 266 3.88 -5.54 13.37
C LEU A 266 3.24 -6.85 12.89
N VAL A 267 3.21 -7.03 11.58
CA VAL A 267 2.62 -8.19 10.91
C VAL A 267 3.61 -8.66 9.86
N VAL A 268 3.96 -9.94 9.90
CA VAL A 268 4.90 -10.58 8.98
C VAL A 268 4.30 -11.88 8.45
N ILE A 269 4.86 -12.41 7.37
CA ILE A 269 4.52 -13.75 6.90
C ILE A 269 5.08 -14.77 7.89
N ASN A 270 4.27 -15.78 8.24
CA ASN A 270 4.70 -16.87 9.12
C ASN A 270 5.45 -17.93 8.33
N LYS A 271 6.77 -17.81 8.23
CA LYS A 271 7.59 -18.75 7.43
C LYS A 271 7.47 -20.20 7.91
N ASP A 272 7.34 -20.41 9.22
CA ASP A 272 7.30 -21.75 9.84
C ASP A 272 6.05 -22.54 9.44
N GLU A 273 5.02 -21.85 8.94
CA GLU A 273 3.76 -22.44 8.48
C GLU A 273 3.58 -22.43 6.96
N LEU A 274 4.58 -21.94 6.20
CA LEU A 274 4.53 -21.95 4.74
C LEU A 274 4.53 -23.38 4.20
N LYS A 275 3.55 -23.68 3.34
CA LYS A 275 3.43 -24.97 2.65
C LYS A 275 4.19 -24.96 1.32
N PRO A 276 4.60 -26.12 0.78
CA PRO A 276 5.33 -26.19 -0.50
C PRO A 276 4.61 -25.57 -1.71
N ASN A 277 3.28 -25.47 -1.68
CA ASN A 277 2.46 -24.87 -2.73
C ASN A 277 2.14 -23.38 -2.52
N GLN A 278 2.70 -22.77 -1.48
CA GLN A 278 2.56 -21.35 -1.14
C GLN A 278 3.79 -20.54 -1.59
N PRO A 279 3.75 -19.19 -1.54
CA PRO A 279 4.88 -18.33 -1.89
C PRO A 279 6.22 -18.80 -1.33
N GLN A 280 7.21 -18.95 -2.21
CA GLN A 280 8.57 -19.37 -1.84
C GLN A 280 9.50 -18.17 -1.85
N PHE A 281 10.37 -18.08 -0.84
CA PHE A 281 11.28 -16.97 -0.61
C PHE A 281 12.73 -17.46 -0.67
N PRO A 282 13.68 -16.63 -1.12
CA PRO A 282 15.10 -16.93 -1.01
C PRO A 282 15.47 -17.25 0.44
N GLU A 283 16.29 -18.28 0.64
CA GLU A 283 16.71 -18.75 1.97
C GLU A 283 17.42 -17.65 2.80
N ASP A 284 18.09 -16.71 2.12
CA ASP A 284 18.85 -15.61 2.72
C ASP A 284 18.01 -14.35 2.97
N THR A 285 16.69 -14.39 2.73
CA THR A 285 15.83 -13.23 2.98
C THR A 285 15.81 -12.93 4.49
N PRO A 286 16.14 -11.68 4.91
CA PRO A 286 16.13 -11.30 6.31
C PRO A 286 14.71 -11.33 6.88
N ASP A 287 14.55 -11.45 8.20
CA ASP A 287 13.21 -11.54 8.82
C ASP A 287 12.32 -10.33 8.52
N PHE A 288 12.90 -9.13 8.44
CA PHE A 288 12.16 -7.93 8.01
C PHE A 288 11.70 -8.02 6.55
N GLY A 289 12.38 -8.82 5.73
CA GLY A 289 12.03 -9.04 4.34
C GLY A 289 10.66 -9.67 4.12
N TYR A 290 9.98 -10.10 5.17
CA TYR A 290 8.66 -10.72 5.17
C TYR A 290 7.58 -9.82 5.81
N ALA A 291 7.89 -8.54 6.05
CA ALA A 291 6.96 -7.61 6.67
C ALA A 291 5.77 -7.29 5.77
N LEU A 292 4.57 -7.44 6.33
CA LEU A 292 3.30 -7.06 5.71
C LEU A 292 2.83 -5.68 6.19
N ILE A 293 3.11 -5.35 7.45
CA ILE A 293 2.78 -4.05 8.07
C ILE A 293 3.93 -3.64 8.98
N TRP A 294 4.36 -2.39 8.89
CA TRP A 294 5.26 -1.77 9.86
C TRP A 294 4.89 -0.32 10.14
N VAL A 295 5.37 0.16 11.28
CA VAL A 295 5.33 1.57 11.65
C VAL A 295 6.72 2.09 12.00
N LYS A 296 6.90 3.40 11.89
CA LYS A 296 8.06 4.11 12.45
C LYS A 296 7.76 5.58 12.68
N ARG A 297 8.73 6.24 13.32
CA ARG A 297 8.86 7.69 13.37
C ARG A 297 9.78 8.19 12.26
N HIS A 298 9.52 9.42 11.82
CA HIS A 298 10.46 10.20 11.02
C HIS A 298 10.35 11.64 11.49
N GLY A 299 11.37 12.13 12.20
CA GLY A 299 11.24 13.34 13.00
C GLY A 299 10.06 13.23 13.98
N LYS A 300 9.15 14.21 13.95
CA LYS A 300 7.94 14.24 14.78
C LYS A 300 6.74 13.51 14.16
N GLY A 301 6.82 13.12 12.89
CA GLY A 301 5.73 12.51 12.15
C GLY A 301 5.62 11.00 12.36
N ARG A 302 4.61 10.42 11.72
CA ARG A 302 4.27 9.00 11.83
C ARG A 302 4.20 8.39 10.45
N VAL A 303 4.86 7.25 10.29
CA VAL A 303 4.87 6.49 9.04
C VAL A 303 4.23 5.14 9.30
N TYR A 304 3.21 4.82 8.51
CA TYR A 304 2.60 3.50 8.44
C TYR A 304 2.78 2.97 7.03
N TYR A 305 3.25 1.74 6.91
CA TYR A 305 3.24 1.05 5.63
C TYR A 305 2.48 -0.25 5.74
N THR A 306 1.78 -0.60 4.67
CA THR A 306 1.28 -1.95 4.45
C THR A 306 1.55 -2.43 3.03
N GLN A 307 1.90 -3.70 2.90
CA GLN A 307 2.06 -4.36 1.62
C GLN A 307 0.72 -4.64 0.93
N PHE A 308 -0.40 -4.64 1.66
CA PHE A 308 -1.72 -4.86 1.06
C PHE A 308 -2.10 -3.70 0.13
N GLY A 309 -2.65 -4.03 -1.04
CA GLY A 309 -3.13 -3.06 -2.02
C GLY A 309 -2.77 -3.38 -3.46
N HIS A 310 -2.49 -4.64 -3.81
CA HIS A 310 -2.38 -5.05 -5.22
C HIS A 310 -3.76 -5.37 -5.80
N ASN A 311 -4.48 -6.28 -5.14
CA ASN A 311 -5.77 -6.77 -5.59
C ASN A 311 -6.91 -5.87 -5.10
N PHE A 312 -7.91 -5.65 -5.96
CA PHE A 312 -9.10 -4.87 -5.61
C PHE A 312 -9.88 -5.48 -4.43
N SER A 313 -10.01 -6.80 -4.37
CA SER A 313 -10.80 -7.52 -3.36
C SER A 313 -10.12 -7.62 -1.99
N VAL A 314 -8.84 -7.26 -1.87
CA VAL A 314 -8.13 -7.35 -0.57
C VAL A 314 -8.78 -6.45 0.49
N PHE A 315 -9.44 -5.38 0.06
CA PHE A 315 -10.18 -4.45 0.93
C PHE A 315 -11.55 -4.98 1.37
N SER A 316 -12.04 -6.09 0.79
CA SER A 316 -13.22 -6.82 1.29
C SER A 316 -12.89 -7.67 2.53
N VAL A 317 -11.62 -7.78 2.90
CA VAL A 317 -11.21 -8.54 4.10
C VAL A 317 -11.31 -7.67 5.33
N HIS A 318 -12.13 -8.07 6.31
CA HIS A 318 -12.35 -7.31 7.54
C HIS A 318 -11.06 -6.91 8.27
N CYS A 319 -10.09 -7.82 8.41
CA CYS A 319 -8.84 -7.49 9.10
C CYS A 319 -7.98 -6.50 8.30
N VAL A 320 -8.00 -6.55 6.97
CA VAL A 320 -7.31 -5.55 6.11
C VAL A 320 -8.01 -4.21 6.21
N ALA A 321 -9.34 -4.17 6.02
CA ALA A 321 -10.12 -2.94 6.12
C ALA A 321 -9.95 -2.27 7.49
N ARG A 322 -9.98 -3.05 8.58
CA ARG A 322 -9.68 -2.55 9.92
C ARG A 322 -8.25 -2.05 10.05
N ALA A 323 -7.25 -2.80 9.58
CA ALA A 323 -5.85 -2.36 9.63
C ALA A 323 -5.60 -1.08 8.83
N MET A 324 -6.29 -0.88 7.71
CA MET A 324 -6.23 0.36 6.93
C MET A 324 -6.78 1.55 7.75
N MET A 325 -7.90 1.36 8.46
CA MET A 325 -8.46 2.40 9.33
C MET A 325 -7.56 2.67 10.54
N ASP A 326 -7.02 1.63 11.17
CA ASP A 326 -6.12 1.75 12.32
C ASP A 326 -4.83 2.48 11.93
N GLY A 327 -4.25 2.13 10.78
CA GLY A 327 -3.11 2.83 10.20
C GLY A 327 -3.42 4.30 9.89
N LEU A 328 -4.59 4.59 9.34
CA LEU A 328 -5.04 5.95 9.07
C LEU A 328 -5.19 6.78 10.36
N GLN A 329 -5.83 6.23 11.39
CA GLN A 329 -5.94 6.87 12.70
C GLN A 329 -4.58 7.07 13.36
N TYR A 330 -3.65 6.14 13.17
CA TYR A 330 -2.29 6.29 13.68
C TYR A 330 -1.56 7.44 12.98
N VAL A 331 -1.53 7.50 11.64
CA VAL A 331 -0.77 8.55 10.94
C VAL A 331 -1.38 9.94 11.13
N THR A 332 -2.69 10.05 11.33
CA THR A 332 -3.37 11.30 11.68
C THR A 332 -3.26 11.67 13.17
N GLY A 333 -2.73 10.74 14.00
CA GLY A 333 -2.41 10.96 15.40
C GLY A 333 -3.56 10.71 16.38
N ASP A 334 -4.67 10.12 15.93
CA ASP A 334 -5.83 9.77 16.76
C ASP A 334 -5.65 8.44 17.51
N LEU A 335 -5.04 7.43 16.87
CA LEU A 335 -4.74 6.14 17.51
C LEU A 335 -3.31 6.15 18.06
N ALA A 336 -3.19 6.20 19.39
CA ALA A 336 -1.91 6.05 20.07
C ALA A 336 -1.39 4.61 19.94
N ALA A 337 -0.15 4.47 19.49
CA ALA A 337 0.53 3.19 19.40
C ALA A 337 2.04 3.40 19.65
N PRO A 338 2.72 2.47 20.34
CA PRO A 338 4.16 2.57 20.51
C PRO A 338 4.87 2.37 19.16
N ASP A 339 5.65 3.37 18.75
CA ASP A 339 6.21 3.51 17.39
C ASP A 339 7.75 3.64 17.37
N ALA A 340 8.37 3.49 18.55
CA ALA A 340 9.81 3.29 18.68
C ALA A 340 10.19 1.86 18.30
N PRO A 341 11.43 1.62 17.82
CA PRO A 341 11.88 0.27 17.54
C PRO A 341 11.83 -0.60 18.81
N PRO A 342 11.46 -1.89 18.66
CA PRO A 342 11.35 -2.79 19.80
C PRO A 342 12.73 -2.99 20.47
N SER A 343 12.75 -3.01 21.80
CA SER A 343 13.97 -3.22 22.60
C SER A 343 14.57 -4.63 22.46
N ASN A 344 13.78 -5.60 21.99
CA ASN A 344 14.17 -6.98 21.69
C ASN A 344 14.35 -7.20 20.18
N LEU A 345 15.33 -6.51 19.60
CA LEU A 345 15.73 -6.61 18.17
C LEU A 345 16.26 -7.99 17.72
N THR A 346 16.20 -9.04 18.55
CA THR A 346 16.71 -10.38 18.18
C THR A 346 15.99 -10.98 16.96
N LEU A 347 14.78 -10.53 16.63
CA LEU A 347 14.00 -10.99 15.47
C LEU A 347 14.27 -10.22 14.17
N PHE A 348 14.99 -9.10 14.17
CA PHE A 348 15.12 -8.26 12.97
C PHE A 348 16.50 -7.63 12.88
N LYS A 349 17.55 -8.46 12.92
CA LYS A 349 18.90 -8.00 12.59
C LYS A 349 18.96 -7.66 11.10
N SER A 350 19.33 -6.42 10.78
CA SER A 350 19.92 -6.12 9.47
C SER A 350 21.17 -6.99 9.31
N GLN A 351 21.38 -7.60 8.15
CA GLN A 351 22.71 -8.11 7.80
C GLN A 351 23.66 -6.90 7.63
N THR A 352 24.15 -6.34 8.73
CA THR A 352 25.31 -5.45 8.67
C THR A 352 26.54 -6.31 8.41
N ALA A 353 27.10 -6.12 7.22
CA ALA A 353 28.44 -6.49 6.79
C ALA A 353 28.90 -7.93 7.09
N LYS A 354 29.06 -8.74 6.04
CA LYS A 354 30.13 -9.74 6.05
C LYS A 354 31.40 -9.01 6.45
N GLU A 355 31.92 -9.33 7.63
CA GLU A 355 33.27 -8.99 8.02
C GLU A 355 34.19 -9.35 6.86
N THR A 356 34.80 -8.34 6.25
CA THR A 356 36.00 -8.54 5.42
C THR A 356 37.10 -9.00 6.37
N GLY A 357 37.11 -10.29 6.66
CA GLY A 357 38.05 -10.97 7.53
C GLY A 357 39.03 -11.80 6.72
N LYS A 358 40.22 -11.22 6.54
CA LYS A 358 41.50 -11.79 6.09
C LYS A 358 41.70 -12.07 4.61
#